data_AF-A0A3P7LK60-F1
#
_entry.id   AF-A0A3P7LK60-F1
#
_cell.length_a   1.000
_cell.length_b   1.000
_cell.length_c   1.000
_cell.angle_alpha   90.00
_cell.angle_beta   90.00
_cell.angle_gamma   90.00
#
_symmetry.space_group_name_H-M   'P 1'
#
loop_
_entity.id
_entity.type
_entity.pdbx_description
1 polymer ?
#
loop_
_entity_poly.entity_id
_entity_poly.type
_entity_poly.pdbx_seq_one_letter_code
_entity_poly.pdbx_strand_id
1 'polypeptide(L)'
;KDEEVTRICLLPIDPGKCHKSYKRYGYDIRRKRCVKFDWAGCGGNDNRFRTAIACRDSCENKPSLFMDECLLPIDPGNCEMLQRRYGYDKATGECVEFDYTGCEGNENRFRMKFECKLACEDRPSLRQYIGILPLTPSKYATDIREEEDVSGEDIFEESIN
;
A
#
# COMPACT_ATOMS: atom_id res chain seq x y z
N LYS A 1 -10.82 -2.45 11.34
CA LYS A 1 -10.22 -3.73 10.89
C LYS A 1 -9.95 -3.75 9.38
N ASP A 2 -10.68 -2.99 8.55
CA ASP A 2 -10.34 -2.80 7.12
C ASP A 2 -9.30 -1.71 6.84
N GLU A 3 -9.04 -0.83 7.81
CA GLU A 3 -8.17 0.36 7.69
C GLU A 3 -6.66 0.05 7.76
N GLU A 4 -6.29 -1.06 8.41
CA GLU A 4 -4.89 -1.50 8.59
C GLU A 4 -4.34 -2.18 7.33
N VAL A 5 -5.20 -2.86 6.56
CA VAL A 5 -4.85 -3.63 5.36
C VAL A 5 -4.35 -2.71 4.23
N THR A 6 -4.92 -1.50 4.12
CA THR A 6 -4.51 -0.49 3.13
C THR A 6 -3.04 -0.10 3.29
N ARG A 7 -2.58 0.12 4.54
CA ARG A 7 -1.21 0.62 4.79
C ARG A 7 -0.15 -0.43 4.52
N ILE A 8 -0.48 -1.72 4.70
CA ILE A 8 0.42 -2.85 4.40
C ILE A 8 0.85 -2.81 2.93
N CYS A 9 -0.10 -2.58 2.02
CA CYS A 9 0.16 -2.56 0.57
C CYS A 9 1.03 -1.38 0.12
N LEU A 10 1.17 -0.33 0.95
CA LEU A 10 2.05 0.80 0.68
C LEU A 10 3.50 0.52 1.09
N LEU A 11 3.77 -0.50 1.92
CA LEU A 11 5.11 -0.83 2.39
C LEU A 11 5.98 -1.37 1.23
N PRO A 12 7.30 -1.13 1.23
CA PRO A 12 8.17 -1.71 0.22
C PRO A 12 8.21 -3.23 0.35
N ILE A 13 8.43 -3.94 -0.76
CA ILE A 13 8.77 -5.37 -0.71
C ILE A 13 10.14 -5.50 -0.04
N ASP A 14 10.16 -6.12 1.14
CA ASP A 14 11.36 -6.27 1.95
C ASP A 14 11.75 -7.75 2.10
N PRO A 15 12.87 -8.19 1.50
CA PRO A 15 13.35 -9.57 1.59
C PRO A 15 13.78 -9.93 3.02
N GLY A 16 14.00 -8.97 3.91
CA GLY A 16 14.54 -9.22 5.24
C GLY A 16 16.06 -9.44 5.21
N LYS A 17 16.60 -9.99 6.31
CA LYS A 17 18.05 -9.96 6.60
C LYS A 17 18.70 -11.31 6.90
N CYS A 18 17.92 -12.39 6.88
CA CYS A 18 18.42 -13.75 7.09
C CYS A 18 18.93 -14.39 5.78
N HIS A 19 19.14 -15.71 5.77
CA HIS A 19 19.75 -16.44 4.64
C HIS A 19 18.93 -17.64 4.13
N LYS A 20 17.63 -17.70 4.45
CA LYS A 20 16.71 -18.72 3.90
C LYS A 20 16.00 -18.17 2.66
N SER A 21 15.39 -19.02 1.86
CA SER A 21 14.61 -18.59 0.70
C SER A 21 13.18 -19.13 0.82
N TYR A 22 12.25 -18.26 1.21
CA TYR A 22 10.82 -18.59 1.25
C TYR A 22 10.09 -17.79 0.19
N LYS A 23 9.39 -18.49 -0.72
CA LYS A 23 8.51 -17.82 -1.70
C LYS A 23 7.35 -17.14 -0.98
N ARG A 24 7.21 -15.85 -1.22
CA ARG A 24 6.16 -14.98 -0.69
C ARG A 24 5.67 -14.04 -1.77
N TYR A 25 4.53 -13.41 -1.52
CA TYR A 25 3.95 -12.40 -2.41
C TYR A 25 3.95 -11.05 -1.71
N GLY A 26 4.21 -9.98 -2.43
CA GLY A 26 4.10 -8.61 -1.94
C GLY A 26 3.51 -7.73 -3.03
N TYR A 27 2.75 -6.70 -2.65
CA TYR A 27 2.17 -5.76 -3.59
C TYR A 27 3.24 -4.80 -4.10
N ASP A 28 3.49 -4.83 -5.41
CA ASP A 28 4.31 -3.85 -6.10
C ASP A 28 3.42 -2.70 -6.53
N ILE A 29 3.57 -1.57 -5.84
CA ILE A 29 2.73 -0.41 -6.05
C ILE A 29 3.00 0.31 -7.38
N ARG A 30 4.19 0.15 -7.97
CA ARG A 30 4.51 0.72 -9.29
C ARG A 30 3.78 -0.04 -10.38
N ARG A 31 3.77 -1.37 -10.25
CA ARG A 31 3.10 -2.27 -11.16
C ARG A 31 1.62 -2.44 -10.84
N LYS A 32 1.19 -1.90 -9.69
CA LYS A 32 -0.15 -2.03 -9.09
C LYS A 32 -0.63 -3.47 -9.02
N ARG A 33 0.28 -4.39 -8.68
CA ARG A 33 0.00 -5.83 -8.60
C ARG A 33 0.92 -6.57 -7.65
N CYS A 34 0.41 -7.67 -7.13
CA CYS A 34 1.11 -8.64 -6.33
C CYS A 34 2.15 -9.37 -7.18
N VAL A 35 3.39 -9.38 -6.69
CA VAL A 35 4.53 -10.06 -7.30
C VAL A 35 5.14 -11.04 -6.30
N LYS A 36 5.73 -12.12 -6.79
CA LYS A 36 6.46 -13.07 -5.94
C LYS A 36 7.87 -12.56 -5.67
N PHE A 37 8.35 -12.77 -4.46
CA PHE A 37 9.70 -12.47 -4.03
C PHE A 37 10.23 -13.53 -3.05
N ASP A 38 11.56 -13.56 -2.87
CA ASP A 38 12.24 -14.40 -1.89
C ASP A 38 12.39 -13.67 -0.55
N TRP A 39 11.72 -14.17 0.49
CA TRP A 39 11.91 -13.69 1.85
C TRP A 39 12.92 -14.54 2.60
N ALA A 40 13.85 -13.85 3.26
CA ALA A 40 15.02 -14.36 3.93
C ALA A 40 14.75 -15.27 5.14
N GLY A 41 13.51 -15.31 5.64
CA GLY A 41 13.13 -16.07 6.83
C GLY A 41 13.11 -15.28 8.14
N CYS A 42 13.56 -14.02 8.14
CA CYS A 42 13.43 -13.11 9.28
C CYS A 42 13.50 -11.64 8.85
N GLY A 43 13.01 -10.74 9.72
CA GLY A 43 12.91 -9.31 9.41
C GLY A 43 11.88 -9.06 8.31
N GLY A 44 12.06 -7.98 7.57
CA GLY A 44 11.08 -7.55 6.58
C GLY A 44 9.95 -6.74 7.21
N ASN A 45 8.86 -6.60 6.46
CA ASN A 45 7.63 -5.95 6.91
C ASN A 45 6.38 -6.78 6.51
N ASP A 46 5.19 -6.22 6.71
CA ASP A 46 3.92 -6.93 6.54
C ASP A 46 3.44 -7.02 5.08
N ASN A 47 4.08 -6.35 4.12
CA ASN A 47 3.81 -6.54 2.69
C ASN A 47 4.40 -7.88 2.20
N ARG A 48 3.93 -8.96 2.83
CA ARG A 48 4.43 -10.33 2.70
C ARG A 48 3.30 -11.31 2.98
N PHE A 49 2.67 -11.77 1.91
CA PHE A 49 1.58 -12.73 1.91
C PHE A 49 2.11 -14.13 1.56
N ARG A 50 1.44 -15.16 2.09
CA ARG A 50 1.79 -16.56 1.80
C ARG A 50 1.37 -17.00 0.39
N THR A 51 0.24 -16.50 -0.10
CA THR A 51 -0.36 -16.87 -1.39
C THR A 51 -0.64 -15.65 -2.24
N ALA A 52 -0.74 -15.85 -3.57
CA ALA A 52 -1.08 -14.78 -4.51
C ALA A 52 -2.48 -14.23 -4.21
N ILE A 53 -3.45 -15.12 -3.99
CA ILE A 53 -4.85 -14.77 -3.67
C ILE A 53 -4.91 -13.87 -2.43
N ALA A 54 -4.24 -14.23 -1.34
CA ALA A 54 -4.23 -13.41 -0.12
C ALA A 54 -3.67 -12.01 -0.36
N CYS A 55 -2.62 -11.88 -1.19
CA CYS A 55 -2.10 -10.58 -1.58
C CYS A 55 -3.11 -9.78 -2.42
N ARG A 56 -3.69 -10.40 -3.44
CA ARG A 56 -4.64 -9.73 -4.34
C ARG A 56 -5.89 -9.26 -3.61
N ASP A 57 -6.46 -10.09 -2.75
CA ASP A 57 -7.65 -9.75 -1.96
C ASP A 57 -7.36 -8.65 -0.95
N SER A 58 -6.12 -8.55 -0.47
CA SER A 58 -5.68 -7.49 0.43
C SER A 58 -5.37 -6.19 -0.28
N CYS A 59 -4.79 -6.24 -1.49
CA CYS A 59 -4.18 -5.07 -2.14
C CYS A 59 -4.73 -4.75 -3.53
N GLU A 60 -5.00 -5.71 -4.40
CA GLU A 60 -5.50 -5.42 -5.77
C GLU A 60 -7.01 -5.18 -5.80
N ASN A 61 -7.77 -6.00 -5.08
CA ASN A 61 -9.24 -6.00 -5.11
C ASN A 61 -9.87 -5.02 -4.10
N LYS A 62 -9.07 -4.13 -3.51
CA LYS A 62 -9.53 -3.11 -2.56
C LYS A 62 -9.58 -1.74 -3.25
N PRO A 63 -10.77 -1.22 -3.59
CA PRO A 63 -10.91 0.15 -4.11
C PRO A 63 -10.44 1.20 -3.07
N SER A 64 -10.30 0.81 -1.81
CA SER A 64 -9.92 1.62 -0.67
C SER A 64 -8.42 1.76 -0.43
N LEU A 65 -7.53 1.26 -1.31
CA LEU A 65 -6.11 1.68 -1.32
C LEU A 65 -5.93 3.22 -1.42
N PHE A 66 -7.02 3.93 -1.74
CA PHE A 66 -7.12 5.38 -1.84
C PHE A 66 -7.63 6.09 -0.57
N MET A 67 -7.83 5.39 0.55
CA MET A 67 -8.20 6.01 1.84
C MET A 67 -6.97 6.35 2.70
N ASP A 68 -5.84 6.69 2.08
CA ASP A 68 -4.75 7.33 2.81
C ASP A 68 -5.01 8.84 2.78
N GLU A 69 -5.28 9.42 3.94
CA GLU A 69 -5.47 10.86 4.13
C GLU A 69 -4.37 11.67 3.46
N CYS A 70 -3.13 11.18 3.42
CA CYS A 70 -2.01 11.88 2.79
C CYS A 70 -2.04 11.83 1.25
N LEU A 71 -2.89 11.01 0.63
CA LEU A 71 -3.02 10.91 -0.83
C LEU A 71 -4.21 11.68 -1.39
N LEU A 72 -5.14 12.05 -0.52
CA LEU A 72 -6.30 12.87 -0.84
C LEU A 72 -5.84 14.31 -1.18
N PRO A 73 -6.58 15.04 -2.03
CA PRO A 73 -6.27 16.44 -2.30
C PRO A 73 -6.47 17.29 -1.04
N ILE A 74 -5.71 18.38 -0.90
CA ILE A 74 -6.04 19.42 0.08
C ILE A 74 -7.37 20.05 -0.35
N ASP A 75 -8.37 19.96 0.52
CA ASP A 75 -9.74 20.36 0.21
C ASP A 75 -10.25 21.38 1.25
N PRO A 76 -10.34 22.66 0.87
CA PRO A 76 -10.90 23.71 1.72
C PRO A 76 -12.36 23.48 2.11
N GLY A 77 -13.13 22.68 1.36
CA GLY A 77 -14.59 22.67 1.44
C GLY A 77 -15.23 23.95 0.89
N ASN A 78 -16.55 24.09 1.04
CA ASN A 78 -17.32 25.17 0.43
C ASN A 78 -18.21 25.95 1.42
N CYS A 79 -17.74 26.16 2.65
CA CYS A 79 -18.41 26.99 3.67
C CYS A 79 -17.72 28.37 3.83
N GLU A 80 -18.06 29.13 4.89
CA GLU A 80 -17.58 30.50 5.10
C GLU A 80 -16.76 30.69 6.39
N MET A 81 -16.53 29.64 7.18
CA MET A 81 -15.80 29.73 8.45
C MET A 81 -14.33 29.34 8.27
N LEU A 82 -13.46 30.34 8.15
CA LEU A 82 -12.03 30.08 7.98
C LEU A 82 -11.38 29.52 9.26
N GLN A 83 -10.82 28.32 9.14
CA GLN A 83 -10.04 27.64 10.15
C GLN A 83 -8.68 27.28 9.58
N ARG A 84 -7.61 27.75 10.22
CA ARG A 84 -6.25 27.32 9.90
C ARG A 84 -6.09 25.83 10.14
N ARG A 85 -5.70 25.09 9.09
CA ARG A 85 -5.43 23.64 9.10
C ARG A 85 -4.16 23.33 8.32
N TYR A 86 -3.72 22.08 8.41
CA TYR A 86 -2.58 21.58 7.66
C TYR A 86 -2.99 20.40 6.79
N GLY A 87 -2.49 20.34 5.56
CA GLY A 87 -2.68 19.22 4.65
C GLY A 87 -1.35 18.83 4.02
N TYR A 88 -1.22 17.56 3.66
CA TYR A 88 -0.05 17.05 2.97
C TYR A 88 -0.16 17.32 1.48
N ASP A 89 0.77 18.09 0.94
CA ASP A 89 0.94 18.25 -0.49
C ASP A 89 1.83 17.13 -1.02
N LYS A 90 1.20 16.16 -1.72
CA LYS A 90 1.91 15.02 -2.32
C LYS A 90 2.85 15.39 -3.47
N ALA A 91 2.73 16.58 -4.05
CA ALA A 91 3.62 17.01 -5.14
C ALA A 91 4.98 17.47 -4.59
N THR A 92 4.96 18.16 -3.45
CA THR A 92 6.16 18.65 -2.76
C THR A 92 6.65 17.69 -1.68
N GLY A 93 5.75 16.86 -1.15
CA GLY A 93 6.03 15.93 -0.06
C GLY A 93 6.05 16.58 1.31
N GLU A 94 5.40 17.73 1.44
CA GLU A 94 5.42 18.57 2.62
C GLU A 94 4.03 18.82 3.18
N CYS A 95 3.94 18.95 4.50
CA CYS A 95 2.74 19.45 5.16
C CYS A 95 2.68 20.98 5.07
N VAL A 96 1.69 21.47 4.34
CA VAL A 96 1.42 22.89 4.10
C VAL A 96 0.20 23.36 4.88
N GLU A 97 0.15 24.65 5.20
CA GLU A 97 -1.01 25.29 5.83
C GLU A 97 -2.06 25.63 4.77
N PHE A 98 -3.35 25.47 5.09
CA PHE A 98 -4.46 25.95 4.27
C PHE A 98 -5.64 26.43 5.12
N ASP A 99 -6.50 27.26 4.53
CA ASP A 99 -7.73 27.72 5.15
C ASP A 99 -8.88 26.76 4.85
N TYR A 100 -9.27 25.98 5.87
CA TYR A 100 -10.45 25.13 5.80
C TYR A 100 -11.70 25.96 6.10
N THR A 101 -12.74 25.82 5.28
CA THR A 101 -13.94 26.65 5.32
C THR A 101 -14.98 26.24 6.36
N GLY A 102 -14.72 25.16 7.11
CA GLY A 102 -15.52 24.74 8.27
C GLY A 102 -16.51 23.60 7.99
N CYS A 103 -16.74 23.21 6.75
CA CYS A 103 -17.53 22.03 6.38
C CYS A 103 -16.94 21.29 5.17
N GLU A 104 -17.48 20.10 4.88
CA GLU A 104 -17.04 19.24 3.77
C GLU A 104 -15.54 18.90 3.82
N GLY A 105 -14.89 18.87 2.67
CA GLY A 105 -13.50 18.48 2.54
C GLY A 105 -13.29 16.98 2.70
N ASN A 106 -12.07 16.63 3.12
CA ASN A 106 -11.67 15.24 3.33
C ASN A 106 -10.66 15.13 4.50
N GLU A 107 -10.14 13.93 4.72
CA GLU A 107 -9.26 13.62 5.86
C GLU A 107 -7.82 14.16 5.74
N ASN A 108 -7.41 14.71 4.59
CA ASN A 108 -6.13 15.43 4.44
C ASN A 108 -6.16 16.80 5.15
N ARG A 109 -6.46 16.79 6.45
CA ARG A 109 -6.76 17.99 7.25
C ARG A 109 -6.45 17.75 8.72
N PHE A 110 -5.26 18.20 9.11
CA PHE A 110 -4.74 18.11 10.46
C PHE A 110 -4.88 19.43 11.19
N ARG A 111 -5.01 19.38 12.52
CA ARG A 111 -5.14 20.60 13.35
C ARG A 111 -3.78 21.24 13.56
N MET A 112 -2.74 20.44 13.73
CA MET A 112 -1.36 20.91 13.94
C MET A 112 -0.42 20.42 12.84
N LYS A 113 0.58 21.24 12.49
CA LYS A 113 1.61 20.86 11.51
C LYS A 113 2.31 19.55 11.90
N PHE A 114 2.60 19.37 13.18
CA PHE A 114 3.26 18.18 13.71
C PHE A 114 2.44 16.90 13.50
N GLU A 115 1.11 16.97 13.66
CA GLU A 115 0.21 15.83 13.39
C GLU A 115 0.29 15.42 11.92
N CYS A 116 0.21 16.39 11.00
CA CYS A 116 0.37 16.12 9.56
C CYS A 116 1.74 15.49 9.26
N LYS A 117 2.83 16.04 9.83
CA LYS A 117 4.19 15.52 9.59
C LYS A 117 4.33 14.06 10.03
N LEU A 118 3.84 13.75 11.24
CA LEU A 118 3.82 12.37 11.73
C LEU A 118 2.97 11.46 10.85
N ALA A 119 1.81 11.94 10.40
CA ALA A 119 0.89 11.16 9.58
C ALA A 119 1.42 10.92 8.16
N CYS A 120 2.16 11.87 7.58
CA CYS A 120 2.43 11.90 6.13
C CYS A 120 3.91 12.08 5.74
N GLU A 121 4.69 12.88 6.46
CA GLU A 121 6.11 13.10 6.08
C GLU A 121 7.02 11.95 6.53
N ASP A 122 6.78 11.39 7.71
CA ASP A 122 7.59 10.30 8.30
C ASP A 122 7.14 8.90 7.83
N ARG A 123 6.83 8.79 6.53
CA ARG A 123 6.40 7.54 5.90
C ARG A 123 7.26 7.27 4.67
N PRO A 124 8.41 6.58 4.84
CA PRO A 124 9.32 6.25 3.74
C PRO A 124 8.60 5.57 2.58
N SER A 125 7.66 4.67 2.88
CA SER A 125 6.87 3.93 1.91
C SER A 125 5.87 4.81 1.15
N LEU A 126 5.30 5.83 1.81
CA LEU A 126 4.43 6.82 1.16
C LEU A 126 5.25 7.73 0.25
N ARG A 127 6.40 8.23 0.72
CA ARG A 127 7.37 9.00 -0.10
C ARG A 127 7.85 8.23 -1.31
N GLN A 128 8.01 6.91 -1.15
CA GLN A 128 8.32 5.99 -2.22
C GLN A 128 7.14 5.90 -3.21
N TYR A 129 5.91 5.70 -2.74
CA TYR A 129 4.71 5.66 -3.59
C TYR A 129 4.50 6.94 -4.41
N ILE A 130 4.58 8.12 -3.79
CA ILE A 130 4.37 9.42 -4.44
C ILE A 130 5.53 9.83 -5.36
N GLY A 131 6.61 9.03 -5.43
CA GLY A 131 7.73 9.25 -6.34
C GLY A 131 8.69 10.37 -5.92
N ILE A 132 8.58 10.85 -4.68
CA ILE A 132 9.47 11.89 -4.12
C ILE A 132 10.83 11.31 -3.71
N LEU A 133 10.86 10.03 -3.34
CA LEU A 133 12.11 9.28 -3.19
C LEU A 133 12.34 8.44 -4.47
N PRO A 134 13.55 8.39 -5.05
CA PRO A 134 13.84 7.53 -6.18
C PRO A 134 13.50 6.07 -5.85
N LEU A 135 12.53 5.52 -6.57
CA LEU A 135 12.15 4.12 -6.51
C LEU A 135 13.32 3.27 -7.00
N THR A 136 14.12 2.70 -6.10
CA THR A 136 14.96 1.56 -6.51
C THR A 136 14.02 0.50 -7.07
N PRO A 137 14.20 0.01 -8.31
CA PRO A 137 13.45 -1.14 -8.78
C PRO A 137 13.57 -2.23 -7.73
N SER A 138 12.45 -2.83 -7.31
CA SER A 138 12.54 -4.04 -6.51
C SER A 138 13.23 -5.07 -7.39
N LYS A 139 14.54 -5.24 -7.23
CA LYS A 139 15.35 -6.28 -7.88
C LYS A 139 14.85 -7.69 -7.52
N TYR A 140 13.96 -7.76 -6.54
CA TYR A 140 13.34 -8.97 -6.02
C TYR A 140 11.92 -9.19 -6.57
N ALA A 141 11.38 -8.25 -7.35
CA ALA A 141 10.06 -8.38 -7.97
C ALA A 141 10.18 -9.05 -9.35
N THR A 142 9.92 -10.35 -9.39
CA THR A 142 9.75 -11.10 -10.64
C THR A 142 8.28 -11.20 -10.99
N ASP A 143 7.96 -10.91 -12.25
CA ASP A 143 6.62 -11.04 -12.80
C ASP A 143 6.26 -12.52 -12.99
N ILE A 144 5.18 -12.99 -12.35
CA ILE A 144 4.59 -14.28 -12.68
C ILE A 144 3.38 -13.97 -13.56
N ARG A 145 3.51 -14.20 -14.86
CA ARG A 145 2.33 -14.48 -15.68
C ARG A 145 1.75 -15.79 -15.16
N GLU A 146 0.54 -15.70 -14.62
CA GLU A 146 -0.38 -16.76 -14.18
C GLU A 146 0.12 -18.20 -14.39
N GLU A 147 0.49 -18.88 -13.30
CA GLU A 147 0.23 -20.32 -13.23
C GLU A 147 -1.24 -20.45 -12.83
N GLU A 148 -2.08 -20.81 -13.79
CA GLU A 148 -3.41 -21.37 -13.52
C GLU A 148 -3.21 -22.64 -12.67
N ASP A 149 -3.45 -22.54 -11.36
CA ASP A 149 -3.68 -23.70 -10.50
C ASP A 149 -5.02 -24.34 -10.91
N VAL A 150 -5.02 -25.15 -11.97
CA VAL A 150 -6.03 -26.19 -12.16
C VAL A 150 -5.61 -27.38 -11.31
N SER A 151 -5.89 -27.33 -10.01
CA SER A 151 -5.85 -28.50 -9.14
C SER A 151 -7.29 -29.02 -8.96
N GLY A 152 -7.81 -29.67 -10.01
CA GLY A 152 -8.93 -30.60 -9.90
C GLY A 152 -8.35 -32.01 -9.78
N GLU A 153 -8.34 -32.56 -8.56
CA GLU A 153 -8.14 -33.99 -8.35
C GLU A 153 -9.41 -34.73 -8.79
N ASP A 154 -9.44 -35.29 -10.00
CA ASP A 154 -10.47 -36.25 -10.40
C ASP A 154 -10.10 -37.66 -9.89
N ILE A 155 -10.70 -37.94 -8.73
CA ILE A 155 -11.24 -39.18 -8.19
C ILE A 155 -11.12 -40.43 -9.10
N PHE A 156 -10.61 -41.51 -8.49
CA PHE A 156 -10.67 -42.90 -8.97
C PHE A 156 -12.08 -43.34 -9.40
N GLU A 157 -12.23 -43.82 -10.63
CA GLU A 157 -13.15 -44.92 -10.95
C GLU A 157 -12.39 -45.99 -11.75
N GLU A 158 -11.98 -47.06 -11.06
CA GLU A 158 -11.81 -48.36 -11.69
C GLU A 158 -13.20 -48.98 -11.87
N SER A 159 -13.62 -49.22 -13.11
CA SER A 159 -14.54 -50.31 -13.49
C SER A 159 -14.65 -50.41 -15.01
N ILE A 160 -14.70 -51.67 -15.48
CA ILE A 160 -14.94 -52.16 -16.85
C ILE A 160 -13.66 -52.42 -17.66
N ASN A 161 -13.09 -53.60 -17.45
CA ASN A 161 -13.18 -54.66 -18.47
C ASN A 161 -13.21 -56.04 -17.82
#